data_AF-A0A9D9QTG0-F1
#
_entry.id   AF-A0A9D9QTG0-F1
#
_cell.length_a   1.000
_cell.length_b   1.000
_cell.length_c   1.000
_cell.angle_alpha   90.00
_cell.angle_beta   90.00
_cell.angle_gamma   90.00
#
_symmetry.space_group_name_H-M   'P 1'
#
loop_
_entity.id
_entity.type
_entity.pdbx_description
1 polymer ?
#
loop_
_entity_poly.entity_id
_entity_poly.type
_entity_poly.pdbx_seq_one_letter_code
_entity_poly.pdbx_strand_id
1 'polypeptide(L)'
;MAHIVTRSNSIPSLTAHMEELLGDFEAQVFELQTLTAGMLTDLTMGFYISYADNTQINLGWNYGFNDGYGTILGSGFAAVANGGRAVATSLDLSGHHGGHPIAIHMGGGVSVSLNGLGGYVAEASIQSGYTSVVFRGRVPVTTGTSAYSSIELTLPGSGSELWRLTLTGQLTDNDFGDISGTVTAMTLSRDSFGSGYGFGTVFSVSGISIPVERPFDDADDVSTFLGRLFSGGDFIEGTSGVDTLYGYGGDDILDGKAGADTLIGGVGDDTYVIDDLGDQIAESEGQGSDTARLALAGSGSTTLADNVENGVLLDGVDWALSGNDLDNLLRGNTLDNTLSGGDGDDVLDGKGGADLLAGGEGDDVYVVDALGDSVVEASDAGHDLLRVGIRTRGGSLTLADNVEDAVLTAPVAFTLVGNDLDNSLTGNYRNDSLLGGAGDDVLDGRRGADRLAGGAGNDALRGGAGADQFVFDSALNGVSNVDQVLDFAAGDRLVLDDAIFAALAGGVTAAHLASGAGLSAATTASQHLLYDTGSGALYYDADGAGGSAATLFAVLHLANGNAPPHLAASDFIVA
;
A
#
# COMPACT_ATOMS: atom_id res chain seq x y z
N MET A 1 -30.02 -10.85 17.98
CA MET A 1 -31.27 -11.58 18.34
C MET A 1 -30.93 -12.92 18.98
N ALA A 2 -31.82 -13.49 19.79
CA ALA A 2 -31.96 -14.94 20.02
C ALA A 2 -33.41 -15.23 20.46
N HIS A 3 -34.03 -16.34 20.02
CA HIS A 3 -35.50 -16.48 20.01
C HIS A 3 -35.98 -17.91 20.36
N ILE A 4 -36.99 -18.05 21.24
CA ILE A 4 -37.56 -19.35 21.69
C ILE A 4 -39.10 -19.27 21.76
N VAL A 5 -39.79 -20.42 21.61
CA VAL A 5 -41.12 -20.61 20.98
C VAL A 5 -41.88 -21.78 21.67
N THR A 6 -43.20 -21.87 21.90
CA THR A 6 -44.44 -21.02 21.83
C THR A 6 -45.59 -21.73 22.61
N ARG A 7 -46.83 -21.17 22.61
CA ARG A 7 -48.19 -21.83 22.63
C ARG A 7 -49.10 -21.58 23.86
N SER A 8 -50.29 -21.01 23.62
CA SER A 8 -51.59 -21.55 24.10
C SER A 8 -52.78 -20.82 23.43
N ASN A 9 -53.95 -21.47 23.31
CA ASN A 9 -55.22 -20.92 22.82
C ASN A 9 -56.20 -20.63 23.98
N SER A 10 -57.07 -19.62 23.84
CA SER A 10 -58.43 -19.64 24.43
C SER A 10 -59.34 -18.51 23.91
N ILE A 11 -60.52 -18.85 23.37
CA ILE A 11 -61.66 -17.93 23.13
C ILE A 11 -62.94 -18.61 23.66
N PRO A 12 -63.67 -17.97 24.57
CA PRO A 12 -65.14 -17.84 24.51
C PRO A 12 -65.64 -16.44 24.98
N SER A 13 -66.85 -15.93 24.70
CA SER A 13 -68.06 -16.44 24.01
C SER A 13 -69.09 -15.32 23.73
N LEU A 14 -70.01 -15.56 22.77
CA LEU A 14 -71.41 -15.04 22.65
C LEU A 14 -71.65 -13.50 22.62
N THR A 15 -72.39 -12.88 21.68
CA THR A 15 -73.46 -13.28 20.71
C THR A 15 -74.90 -13.42 21.26
N ALA A 16 -75.64 -12.30 21.27
CA ALA A 16 -77.11 -12.17 21.25
C ALA A 16 -77.49 -10.69 20.99
N HIS A 17 -78.54 -10.30 20.23
CA HIS A 17 -79.50 -11.08 19.45
C HIS A 17 -80.20 -10.24 18.34
N MET A 18 -80.54 -10.90 17.23
CA MET A 18 -81.59 -10.62 16.24
C MET A 18 -81.59 -9.35 15.34
N GLU A 19 -81.90 -9.63 14.07
CA GLU A 19 -82.36 -8.71 13.02
C GLU A 19 -83.89 -8.68 12.96
N GLU A 20 -84.50 -7.50 12.73
CA GLU A 20 -85.75 -7.20 11.99
C GLU A 20 -85.81 -5.66 11.93
N LEU A 21 -86.22 -4.96 10.87
CA LEU A 21 -87.01 -5.34 9.68
C LEU A 21 -86.51 -4.52 8.45
N LEU A 22 -86.50 -5.08 7.24
CA LEU A 22 -86.10 -4.35 6.01
C LEU A 22 -87.22 -3.43 5.48
N GLY A 23 -86.86 -2.28 4.87
CA GLY A 23 -87.83 -1.24 4.48
C GLY A 23 -87.39 -0.19 3.45
N ASP A 24 -86.44 -0.52 2.55
CA ASP A 24 -85.98 0.25 1.38
C ASP A 24 -85.40 1.68 1.55
N PHE A 25 -84.32 1.94 0.78
CA PHE A 25 -83.63 3.23 0.63
C PHE A 25 -82.99 3.86 1.88
N GLU A 26 -81.86 3.27 2.34
CA GLU A 26 -80.82 4.07 3.02
C GLU A 26 -79.40 3.56 2.70
N ALA A 27 -78.39 4.25 3.23
CA ALA A 27 -77.00 4.18 2.80
C ALA A 27 -76.28 2.85 3.09
N GLN A 28 -75.18 2.59 2.36
CA GLN A 28 -74.18 1.59 2.76
C GLN A 28 -73.37 2.10 3.97
N VAL A 29 -74.01 2.09 5.14
CA VAL A 29 -73.33 2.27 6.43
C VAL A 29 -72.65 0.95 6.80
N PHE A 30 -71.34 0.87 6.60
CA PHE A 30 -70.50 -0.07 7.34
C PHE A 30 -70.20 0.55 8.70
N GLU A 31 -71.10 0.32 9.67
CA GLU A 31 -70.90 0.84 11.03
C GLU A 31 -69.86 -0.01 11.78
N LEU A 32 -68.97 0.67 12.50
CA LEU A 32 -67.89 0.03 13.26
C LEU A 32 -68.47 -0.82 14.40
N GLN A 33 -68.05 -2.09 14.50
CA GLN A 33 -68.16 -2.77 15.79
C GLN A 33 -67.21 -2.11 16.80
N THR A 34 -67.68 -1.96 18.04
CA THR A 34 -66.99 -1.21 19.08
C THR A 34 -65.64 -1.82 19.44
N LEU A 35 -64.59 -0.99 19.39
CA LEU A 35 -63.25 -1.39 19.82
C LEU A 35 -63.26 -1.78 21.31
N THR A 36 -62.53 -2.84 21.64
CA THR A 36 -61.78 -2.89 22.90
C THR A 36 -60.36 -2.38 22.64
N ALA A 37 -59.75 -1.71 23.62
CA ALA A 37 -58.59 -0.86 23.37
C ALA A 37 -57.31 -1.66 23.01
N GLY A 38 -56.85 -1.51 21.76
CA GLY A 38 -55.56 -2.04 21.30
C GLY A 38 -55.46 -2.19 19.79
N MET A 39 -54.79 -1.24 19.13
CA MET A 39 -54.22 -1.35 17.77
C MET A 39 -55.18 -1.73 16.63
N LEU A 40 -55.89 -0.73 16.12
CA LEU A 40 -56.21 -0.60 14.69
C LEU A 40 -55.49 0.66 14.19
N THR A 41 -54.41 0.50 13.41
CA THR A 41 -53.59 1.63 12.91
C THR A 41 -54.05 2.16 11.56
N ASP A 42 -54.61 1.29 10.71
CA ASP A 42 -54.85 1.60 9.30
C ASP A 42 -56.27 1.21 8.85
N LEU A 43 -57.04 2.22 8.44
CA LEU A 43 -58.33 2.06 7.75
C LEU A 43 -58.31 2.86 6.44
N THR A 44 -57.84 2.25 5.36
CA THR A 44 -57.71 2.91 4.05
C THR A 44 -59.07 3.01 3.33
N MET A 45 -59.80 4.11 3.52
CA MET A 45 -61.05 4.38 2.80
C MET A 45 -60.80 5.12 1.48
N GLY A 46 -60.80 4.38 0.36
CA GLY A 46 -60.69 4.95 -0.98
C GLY A 46 -62.02 5.52 -1.51
N PHE A 47 -62.22 6.83 -1.37
CA PHE A 47 -63.38 7.53 -1.95
C PHE A 47 -63.09 8.08 -3.36
N TYR A 48 -63.90 7.68 -4.35
CA TYR A 48 -63.94 8.32 -5.66
C TYR A 48 -65.07 9.36 -5.69
N ILE A 49 -64.71 10.65 -5.65
CA ILE A 49 -65.67 11.75 -5.78
C ILE A 49 -65.44 12.46 -7.11
N SER A 50 -66.46 12.50 -7.96
CA SER A 50 -66.48 13.34 -9.17
C SER A 50 -67.28 14.61 -8.86
N TYR A 51 -66.72 15.78 -9.18
CA TYR A 51 -67.28 17.08 -8.88
C TYR A 51 -67.04 18.08 -10.02
N ALA A 52 -67.82 19.17 -10.05
CA ALA A 52 -67.70 20.23 -11.05
C ALA A 52 -66.76 21.35 -10.58
N ASP A 53 -66.34 22.19 -11.52
CA ASP A 53 -65.47 23.35 -11.26
C ASP A 53 -66.00 24.23 -10.11
N ASN A 54 -65.11 24.67 -9.23
CA ASN A 54 -65.41 25.44 -7.99
C ASN A 54 -66.32 24.73 -6.95
N THR A 55 -66.39 23.41 -6.94
CA THR A 55 -67.02 22.68 -5.82
C THR A 55 -66.18 22.81 -4.53
N GLN A 56 -66.74 23.39 -3.47
CA GLN A 56 -66.15 23.33 -2.12
C GLN A 56 -66.42 21.96 -1.49
N ILE A 57 -65.35 21.28 -1.03
CA ILE A 57 -65.43 20.01 -0.30
C ILE A 57 -65.15 20.28 1.18
N ASN A 58 -66.21 20.40 1.99
CA ASN A 58 -66.08 20.50 3.45
C ASN A 58 -66.05 19.09 4.06
N LEU A 59 -64.88 18.66 4.52
CA LEU A 59 -64.70 17.42 5.27
C LEU A 59 -64.92 17.67 6.77
N GLY A 60 -66.18 17.55 7.20
CA GLY A 60 -66.54 17.60 8.62
C GLY A 60 -66.14 16.32 9.35
N TRP A 61 -65.22 16.42 10.31
CA TRP A 61 -64.88 15.31 11.20
C TRP A 61 -65.90 15.23 12.34
N ASN A 62 -66.49 14.06 12.57
CA ASN A 62 -67.43 13.84 13.67
C ASN A 62 -66.87 12.85 14.70
N TYR A 63 -65.79 13.26 15.37
CA TYR A 63 -65.31 12.65 16.61
C TYR A 63 -65.61 13.60 17.77
N GLY A 64 -66.25 13.07 18.83
CA GLY A 64 -66.96 13.88 19.83
C GLY A 64 -66.09 14.62 20.85
N PHE A 65 -65.39 15.66 20.43
CA PHE A 65 -65.01 16.81 21.26
C PHE A 65 -65.26 18.11 20.48
N ASN A 66 -65.74 19.15 21.16
CA ASN A 66 -66.37 20.30 20.49
C ASN A 66 -65.42 21.22 19.70
N ASP A 67 -65.99 21.83 18.66
CA ASP A 67 -65.61 23.13 18.06
C ASP A 67 -64.24 23.24 17.37
N GLY A 68 -64.06 22.52 16.25
CA GLY A 68 -62.95 22.75 15.31
C GLY A 68 -63.27 22.39 13.86
N TYR A 69 -63.50 23.40 12.99
CA TYR A 69 -63.67 23.20 11.54
C TYR A 69 -62.38 23.51 10.78
N GLY A 70 -61.76 22.48 10.18
CA GLY A 70 -60.73 22.67 9.16
C GLY A 70 -61.37 22.96 7.79
N THR A 71 -60.86 23.96 7.06
CA THR A 71 -61.36 24.30 5.72
C THR A 71 -60.29 24.00 4.68
N ILE A 72 -60.63 23.17 3.67
CA ILE A 72 -59.74 22.89 2.53
C ILE A 72 -60.06 23.88 1.42
N LEU A 73 -59.08 24.72 1.03
CA LEU A 73 -59.23 25.72 -0.02
C LEU A 73 -58.38 25.34 -1.25
N GLY A 74 -58.94 24.47 -2.10
CA GLY A 74 -58.39 24.17 -3.42
C GLY A 74 -58.89 25.12 -4.51
N SER A 75 -58.03 25.49 -5.45
CA SER A 75 -58.43 26.19 -6.68
C SER A 75 -57.55 25.72 -7.86
N GLY A 76 -58.08 25.81 -9.09
CA GLY A 76 -57.31 25.44 -10.29
C GLY A 76 -57.38 23.96 -10.70
N PHE A 77 -58.43 23.22 -10.32
CA PHE A 77 -58.70 21.91 -10.92
C PHE A 77 -59.07 22.07 -12.40
N ALA A 78 -58.24 21.55 -13.30
CA ALA A 78 -58.55 21.46 -14.73
C ALA A 78 -59.11 20.06 -15.05
N ALA A 79 -60.33 19.99 -15.57
CA ALA A 79 -60.97 18.72 -15.93
C ALA A 79 -60.29 18.08 -17.16
N VAL A 80 -59.55 16.99 -16.96
CA VAL A 80 -58.97 16.18 -18.05
C VAL A 80 -59.99 15.14 -18.50
N ALA A 81 -60.49 15.26 -19.73
CA ALA A 81 -61.40 14.28 -20.30
C ALA A 81 -60.71 12.92 -20.54
N ASN A 82 -61.41 11.82 -20.24
CA ASN A 82 -60.97 10.43 -20.40
C ASN A 82 -59.72 10.02 -19.61
N GLY A 83 -59.90 9.70 -18.32
CA GLY A 83 -59.04 8.76 -17.58
C GLY A 83 -57.72 9.29 -17.02
N GLY A 84 -57.42 10.58 -17.17
CA GLY A 84 -56.25 11.21 -16.54
C GLY A 84 -56.41 11.37 -15.02
N ARG A 85 -55.31 11.30 -14.27
CA ARG A 85 -55.25 11.81 -12.88
C ARG A 85 -55.54 13.32 -12.90
N ALA A 86 -56.37 13.79 -11.98
CA ALA A 86 -56.48 15.22 -11.70
C ALA A 86 -55.19 15.72 -11.03
N VAL A 87 -54.68 16.87 -11.47
CA VAL A 87 -53.54 17.56 -10.87
C VAL A 87 -54.03 18.87 -10.27
N ALA A 88 -53.78 19.07 -8.97
CA ALA A 88 -54.04 20.34 -8.31
C ALA A 88 -52.84 21.28 -8.51
N THR A 89 -53.06 22.50 -9.01
CA THR A 89 -51.98 23.48 -9.21
C THR A 89 -51.53 24.16 -7.92
N SER A 90 -52.38 24.13 -6.88
CA SER A 90 -51.98 24.38 -5.49
C SER A 90 -52.95 23.66 -4.54
N LEU A 91 -52.44 23.31 -3.35
CA LEU A 91 -53.21 22.78 -2.23
C LEU A 91 -52.76 23.55 -0.99
N ASP A 92 -53.61 24.44 -0.49
CA ASP A 92 -53.35 25.24 0.71
C ASP A 92 -54.19 24.68 1.87
N LEU A 93 -53.50 24.39 2.99
CA LEU A 93 -54.04 23.68 4.14
C LEU A 93 -53.64 24.43 5.42
N SER A 94 -54.49 25.37 5.83
CA SER A 94 -54.30 26.15 7.04
C SER A 94 -55.22 25.67 8.16
N GLY A 95 -54.61 25.34 9.30
CA GLY A 95 -55.28 24.96 10.54
C GLY A 95 -54.38 25.20 11.73
N HIS A 96 -54.97 25.46 12.89
CA HIS A 96 -54.25 25.67 14.16
C HIS A 96 -55.01 24.97 15.28
N HIS A 97 -54.31 24.12 16.04
CA HIS A 97 -54.87 23.53 17.25
C HIS A 97 -53.80 23.45 18.34
N GLY A 98 -54.03 24.08 19.49
CA GLY A 98 -53.19 23.97 20.69
C GLY A 98 -51.73 24.48 20.60
N GLY A 99 -51.27 24.97 19.44
CA GLY A 99 -49.87 25.37 19.22
C GLY A 99 -48.97 24.29 18.63
N HIS A 100 -49.52 23.16 18.19
CA HIS A 100 -48.78 22.14 17.43
C HIS A 100 -49.08 22.24 15.92
N PRO A 101 -48.08 22.03 15.04
CA PRO A 101 -48.30 21.93 13.60
C PRO A 101 -49.04 20.63 13.24
N ILE A 102 -49.79 20.65 12.14
CA ILE A 102 -50.52 19.49 11.63
C ILE A 102 -49.62 18.76 10.63
N ALA A 103 -49.22 17.52 10.95
CA ALA A 103 -48.53 16.64 10.01
C ALA A 103 -49.53 15.96 9.07
N ILE A 104 -49.12 15.68 7.83
CA ILE A 104 -49.97 15.09 6.78
C ILE A 104 -49.27 13.85 6.20
N HIS A 105 -49.91 12.69 6.27
CA HIS A 105 -49.52 11.53 5.46
C HIS A 105 -50.30 11.53 4.14
N MET A 106 -49.59 11.42 3.01
CA MET A 106 -50.19 11.31 1.68
C MET A 106 -49.70 10.04 0.97
N GLY A 107 -50.53 9.00 0.97
CA GLY A 107 -50.24 7.71 0.33
C GLY A 107 -50.33 7.76 -1.20
N GLY A 108 -49.38 8.44 -1.85
CA GLY A 108 -49.26 8.47 -3.31
C GLY A 108 -48.46 9.66 -3.83
N GLY A 109 -47.52 9.40 -4.75
CA GLY A 109 -46.56 10.40 -5.24
C GLY A 109 -47.21 11.68 -5.80
N VAL A 110 -46.70 12.81 -5.35
CA VAL A 110 -47.11 14.19 -5.69
C VAL A 110 -46.04 14.84 -6.56
N SER A 111 -46.44 15.48 -7.67
CA SER A 111 -45.56 16.30 -8.51
C SER A 111 -45.85 17.78 -8.30
N VAL A 112 -44.87 18.56 -7.84
CA VAL A 112 -45.00 20.01 -7.65
C VAL A 112 -44.34 20.75 -8.82
N SER A 113 -45.02 21.75 -9.38
CA SER A 113 -44.48 22.60 -10.46
C SER A 113 -44.83 24.07 -10.20
N LEU A 114 -43.84 24.90 -9.87
CA LEU A 114 -44.04 26.30 -9.49
C LEU A 114 -43.76 27.25 -10.68
N ASN A 115 -44.81 27.94 -11.13
CA ASN A 115 -44.74 28.91 -12.23
C ASN A 115 -44.13 30.26 -11.82
N GLY A 116 -42.80 30.29 -11.69
CA GLY A 116 -42.00 31.52 -11.75
C GLY A 116 -41.76 32.24 -10.42
N LEU A 117 -40.47 32.50 -10.14
CA LEU A 117 -39.90 33.33 -9.07
C LEU A 117 -39.97 32.78 -7.61
N GLY A 118 -38.82 32.32 -7.13
CA GLY A 118 -38.29 32.77 -5.83
C GLY A 118 -38.38 31.81 -4.63
N GLY A 119 -37.22 31.26 -4.23
CA GLY A 119 -37.02 30.61 -2.93
C GLY A 119 -37.55 29.18 -2.81
N TYR A 120 -37.02 28.43 -1.84
CA TYR A 120 -37.46 27.06 -1.53
C TYR A 120 -37.37 26.78 -0.01
N VAL A 121 -38.31 25.96 0.47
CA VAL A 121 -38.62 25.56 1.86
C VAL A 121 -39.28 24.18 1.75
N ALA A 122 -39.09 23.19 2.63
CA ALA A 122 -38.02 22.93 3.62
C ALA A 122 -38.01 21.46 4.13
N GLU A 123 -39.05 20.66 3.79
CA GLU A 123 -39.31 19.27 4.20
C GLU A 123 -40.16 18.63 3.07
N ALA A 124 -40.34 17.30 2.95
CA ALA A 124 -39.59 16.13 3.42
C ALA A 124 -40.13 14.89 2.65
N SER A 125 -39.41 13.76 2.68
CA SER A 125 -39.93 12.47 2.21
C SER A 125 -39.60 11.37 3.21
N ILE A 126 -40.58 10.52 3.52
CA ILE A 126 -40.42 9.33 4.36
C ILE A 126 -41.12 8.17 3.65
N GLN A 127 -40.37 7.17 3.20
CA GLN A 127 -40.90 5.86 2.87
C GLN A 127 -41.04 5.03 4.15
N SER A 128 -42.16 4.32 4.31
CA SER A 128 -42.42 3.51 5.50
C SER A 128 -41.59 2.23 5.49
N GLY A 129 -40.38 2.29 6.04
CA GLY A 129 -39.54 1.11 6.32
C GLY A 129 -38.05 1.40 6.53
N TYR A 130 -37.48 2.38 5.81
CA TYR A 130 -36.03 2.53 5.66
C TYR A 130 -35.57 4.00 5.67
N THR A 131 -34.29 4.21 5.35
CA THR A 131 -33.52 5.48 5.33
C THR A 131 -34.28 6.72 4.84
N SER A 132 -34.10 7.87 5.51
CA SER A 132 -34.66 9.15 5.06
C SER A 132 -33.57 10.15 4.65
N VAL A 133 -33.61 10.60 3.40
CA VAL A 133 -32.62 11.49 2.77
C VAL A 133 -33.07 12.96 2.85
N VAL A 134 -32.16 13.86 3.22
CA VAL A 134 -32.38 15.30 3.40
C VAL A 134 -31.28 16.09 2.70
N PHE A 135 -31.60 16.64 1.53
CA PHE A 135 -30.66 17.40 0.70
C PHE A 135 -30.47 18.84 1.19
N ARG A 136 -29.22 19.34 1.23
CA ARG A 136 -28.87 20.70 1.68
C ARG A 136 -28.05 21.44 0.62
N GLY A 137 -28.74 22.03 -0.36
CA GLY A 137 -28.11 22.71 -1.49
C GLY A 137 -29.06 23.54 -2.35
N ARG A 138 -28.67 23.83 -3.59
CA ARG A 138 -29.34 24.79 -4.48
C ARG A 138 -29.99 24.09 -5.67
N VAL A 139 -31.16 23.49 -5.45
CA VAL A 139 -31.93 22.72 -6.45
C VAL A 139 -32.20 23.53 -7.73
N PRO A 140 -31.71 23.10 -8.92
CA PRO A 140 -32.09 23.64 -10.22
C PRO A 140 -33.30 22.87 -10.78
N VAL A 141 -34.52 23.38 -10.55
CA VAL A 141 -35.77 22.69 -10.95
C VAL A 141 -36.04 22.77 -12.45
N THR A 142 -35.42 21.88 -13.22
CA THR A 142 -35.83 21.46 -14.59
C THR A 142 -35.24 20.09 -14.92
N THR A 143 -36.10 19.09 -15.19
CA THR A 143 -35.79 17.73 -15.71
C THR A 143 -34.34 17.49 -16.14
N GLY A 144 -33.54 16.94 -15.23
CA GLY A 144 -32.09 16.90 -15.34
C GLY A 144 -31.43 17.05 -13.96
N THR A 145 -30.17 16.63 -13.86
CA THR A 145 -29.42 16.49 -12.59
C THR A 145 -29.42 17.75 -11.72
N SER A 146 -29.86 17.64 -10.46
CA SER A 146 -29.68 18.72 -9.48
C SER A 146 -28.23 18.77 -8.99
N ALA A 147 -27.83 19.86 -8.32
CA ALA A 147 -26.49 19.99 -7.73
C ALA A 147 -26.53 20.44 -6.26
N TYR A 148 -25.73 19.80 -5.42
CA TYR A 148 -25.71 19.95 -3.96
C TYR A 148 -24.29 20.13 -3.42
N SER A 149 -24.18 21.04 -2.44
CA SER A 149 -23.00 21.17 -1.59
C SER A 149 -22.97 20.13 -0.47
N SER A 150 -24.13 19.62 -0.03
CA SER A 150 -24.23 18.60 1.02
C SER A 150 -25.56 17.84 0.96
N ILE A 151 -25.54 16.59 1.42
CA ILE A 151 -26.67 15.66 1.51
C ILE A 151 -26.59 14.95 2.86
N GLU A 152 -27.69 14.93 3.62
CA GLU A 152 -27.79 14.17 4.87
C GLU A 152 -28.64 12.91 4.67
N LEU A 153 -28.24 11.83 5.33
CA LEU A 153 -28.77 10.48 5.16
C LEU A 153 -29.05 9.92 6.55
N THR A 154 -30.31 9.74 6.90
CA THR A 154 -30.69 9.18 8.21
C THR A 154 -30.69 7.66 8.12
N LEU A 155 -29.75 7.03 8.82
CA LEU A 155 -29.52 5.58 8.82
C LEU A 155 -30.26 4.90 9.98
N PRO A 156 -30.90 3.74 9.77
CA PRO A 156 -31.62 3.02 10.82
C PRO A 156 -30.63 2.37 11.80
N GLY A 157 -30.64 2.83 13.07
CA GLY A 157 -29.85 2.24 14.14
C GLY A 157 -30.52 1.01 14.79
N SER A 158 -29.76 0.30 15.63
CA SER A 158 -30.30 -0.80 16.42
C SER A 158 -31.11 -0.29 17.62
N GLY A 159 -32.45 -0.40 17.56
CA GLY A 159 -33.34 -0.05 18.66
C GLY A 159 -33.99 1.33 18.46
N SER A 160 -33.68 2.29 19.33
CA SER A 160 -34.20 3.67 19.27
C SER A 160 -33.13 4.70 18.92
N GLU A 161 -31.94 4.27 18.48
CA GLU A 161 -30.87 5.16 18.02
C GLU A 161 -31.13 5.62 16.58
N LEU A 162 -31.03 6.93 16.34
CA LEU A 162 -30.98 7.48 15.00
C LEU A 162 -29.54 7.84 14.63
N TRP A 163 -29.08 7.30 13.49
CA TRP A 163 -27.79 7.64 12.92
C TRP A 163 -28.00 8.60 11.74
N ARG A 164 -27.06 9.53 11.52
CA ARG A 164 -27.05 10.44 10.37
C ARG A 164 -25.64 10.48 9.77
N LEU A 165 -25.56 10.09 8.51
CA LEU A 165 -24.41 10.28 7.64
C LEU A 165 -24.63 11.58 6.84
N THR A 166 -23.72 12.54 6.94
CA THR A 166 -23.71 13.76 6.13
C THR A 166 -22.57 13.68 5.12
N LEU A 167 -22.89 13.73 3.84
CA LEU A 167 -21.93 13.90 2.74
C LEU A 167 -21.87 15.38 2.34
N THR A 168 -20.70 15.84 1.93
CA THR A 168 -20.41 17.22 1.50
C THR A 168 -19.52 17.17 0.26
N GLY A 169 -19.69 18.06 -0.72
CA GLY A 169 -18.81 18.10 -1.89
C GLY A 169 -19.41 18.77 -3.12
N GLN A 170 -19.15 18.19 -4.30
CA GLN A 170 -19.78 18.53 -5.58
C GLN A 170 -20.67 17.36 -6.02
N LEU A 171 -21.83 17.26 -5.36
CA LEU A 171 -22.77 16.16 -5.48
C LEU A 171 -23.93 16.55 -6.42
N THR A 172 -24.54 15.54 -7.04
CA THR A 172 -25.71 15.67 -7.90
C THR A 172 -26.71 14.55 -7.63
N ASP A 173 -27.98 14.73 -7.99
CA ASP A 173 -28.97 13.65 -8.05
C ASP A 173 -29.48 13.42 -9.48
N ASN A 174 -30.22 12.35 -9.69
CA ASN A 174 -31.11 12.18 -10.84
C ASN A 174 -32.58 12.03 -10.40
N ASP A 175 -33.49 11.97 -11.38
CA ASP A 175 -34.95 11.86 -11.15
C ASP A 175 -35.37 10.57 -10.38
N PHE A 176 -34.46 9.62 -10.15
CA PHE A 176 -34.67 8.39 -9.37
C PHE A 176 -34.08 8.45 -7.95
N GLY A 177 -33.34 9.50 -7.61
CA GLY A 177 -32.63 9.63 -6.33
C GLY A 177 -31.22 9.03 -6.32
N ASP A 178 -30.69 8.57 -7.46
CA ASP A 178 -29.29 8.16 -7.55
C ASP A 178 -28.40 9.39 -7.31
N ILE A 179 -27.59 9.37 -6.26
CA ILE A 179 -26.59 10.43 -6.01
C ILE A 179 -25.33 10.10 -6.80
N SER A 180 -24.74 11.10 -7.44
CA SER A 180 -23.44 10.98 -8.12
C SER A 180 -22.59 12.26 -8.02
N GLY A 181 -21.27 12.15 -8.14
CA GLY A 181 -20.33 13.27 -8.06
C GLY A 181 -19.29 13.11 -6.94
N THR A 182 -18.56 14.18 -6.62
CA THR A 182 -17.40 14.11 -5.71
C THR A 182 -17.75 14.44 -4.27
N VAL A 183 -17.50 13.54 -3.32
CA VAL A 183 -17.53 13.81 -1.87
C VAL A 183 -16.19 14.38 -1.43
N THR A 184 -16.20 15.47 -0.67
CA THR A 184 -15.03 16.15 -0.12
C THR A 184 -15.00 16.23 1.41
N ALA A 185 -16.11 15.87 2.07
CA ALA A 185 -16.15 15.60 3.51
C ALA A 185 -17.35 14.71 3.86
N MET A 186 -17.17 13.89 4.89
CA MET A 186 -18.15 12.95 5.41
C MET A 186 -18.26 13.10 6.93
N THR A 187 -19.47 13.01 7.50
CA THR A 187 -19.69 13.04 8.95
C THR A 187 -20.74 12.02 9.34
N LEU A 188 -20.36 10.96 10.06
CA LEU A 188 -21.30 10.05 10.72
C LEU A 188 -21.58 10.57 12.14
N SER A 189 -22.86 10.64 12.50
CA SER A 189 -23.32 11.16 13.79
C SER A 189 -24.48 10.33 14.33
N ARG A 190 -24.64 10.27 15.65
CA ARG A 190 -25.66 9.47 16.34
C ARG A 190 -26.42 10.32 17.35
N ASP A 191 -27.74 10.14 17.42
CA ASP A 191 -28.57 10.80 18.42
C ASP A 191 -28.28 10.27 19.84
N SER A 192 -28.18 11.19 20.81
CA SER A 192 -27.91 10.80 22.20
C SER A 192 -29.19 10.33 22.89
N PHE A 193 -29.22 9.04 23.23
CA PHE A 193 -30.24 8.37 24.06
C PHE A 193 -31.67 8.37 23.48
N GLY A 194 -31.85 8.36 22.15
CA GLY A 194 -33.17 8.31 21.51
C GLY A 194 -34.05 9.53 21.83
N SER A 195 -33.42 10.66 22.11
CA SER A 195 -34.09 11.89 22.56
C SER A 195 -34.47 12.81 21.40
N GLY A 196 -33.88 12.63 20.22
CA GLY A 196 -34.06 13.51 19.06
C GLY A 196 -33.43 14.90 19.19
N TYR A 197 -32.92 15.27 20.37
CA TYR A 197 -32.40 16.61 20.69
C TYR A 197 -30.87 16.63 20.85
N GLY A 198 -30.16 16.14 19.83
CA GLY A 198 -28.70 16.24 19.75
C GLY A 198 -28.09 15.03 19.07
N PHE A 199 -27.51 15.25 17.88
CA PHE A 199 -26.65 14.28 17.22
C PHE A 199 -25.21 14.63 17.61
N GLY A 200 -24.51 13.70 18.25
CA GLY A 200 -23.06 13.79 18.44
C GLY A 200 -22.36 13.20 17.24
N THR A 201 -21.29 13.84 16.76
CA THR A 201 -20.38 13.23 15.79
C THR A 201 -19.83 11.92 16.38
N VAL A 202 -19.89 10.86 15.59
CA VAL A 202 -19.22 9.58 15.85
C VAL A 202 -17.91 9.52 15.07
N PHE A 203 -17.90 10.06 13.85
CA PHE A 203 -16.74 10.11 12.95
C PHE A 203 -16.91 11.28 11.97
N SER A 204 -15.84 11.96 11.60
CA SER A 204 -15.86 13.00 10.56
C SER A 204 -14.54 13.14 9.83
N VAL A 205 -14.56 12.97 8.51
CA VAL A 205 -13.42 13.10 7.60
C VAL A 205 -13.65 14.30 6.68
N SER A 206 -12.58 15.02 6.35
CA SER A 206 -12.58 16.13 5.40
C SER A 206 -11.23 16.22 4.72
N GLY A 207 -11.20 16.39 3.39
CA GLY A 207 -9.96 16.36 2.59
C GLY A 207 -10.01 15.35 1.44
N ILE A 208 -10.79 14.27 1.62
CA ILE A 208 -11.14 13.26 0.61
C ILE A 208 -11.64 13.84 -0.72
N SER A 209 -11.65 13.04 -1.79
CA SER A 209 -12.09 13.47 -3.13
C SER A 209 -12.80 12.36 -3.92
N ILE A 210 -13.67 11.60 -3.24
CA ILE A 210 -14.25 10.34 -3.69
C ILE A 210 -15.31 10.54 -4.79
N PRO A 211 -15.19 9.92 -5.97
CA PRO A 211 -16.23 9.89 -6.99
C PRO A 211 -17.29 8.83 -6.64
N VAL A 212 -18.52 9.26 -6.38
CA VAL A 212 -19.64 8.38 -6.02
C VAL A 212 -20.59 8.21 -7.20
N GLU A 213 -21.15 7.02 -7.36
CA GLU A 213 -22.36 6.75 -8.16
C GLU A 213 -23.21 5.68 -7.41
N ARG A 214 -24.44 6.03 -7.03
CA ARG A 214 -25.36 5.20 -6.21
C ARG A 214 -24.81 4.77 -4.84
N PRO A 215 -24.88 5.64 -3.82
CA PRO A 215 -24.48 5.30 -2.45
C PRO A 215 -25.43 4.33 -1.71
N PHE A 216 -26.59 3.94 -2.27
CA PHE A 216 -27.47 2.96 -1.65
C PHE A 216 -28.12 2.06 -2.71
N ASP A 217 -27.99 0.75 -2.52
CA ASP A 217 -28.92 -0.27 -3.02
C ASP A 217 -29.81 -0.73 -1.84
N ASP A 218 -30.98 -1.33 -2.10
CA ASP A 218 -31.97 -1.77 -1.09
C ASP A 218 -31.45 -2.89 -0.16
N ALA A 219 -30.24 -3.40 -0.41
CA ALA A 219 -29.60 -4.51 0.30
C ALA A 219 -28.32 -4.14 1.08
N ASP A 220 -27.75 -2.95 0.87
CA ASP A 220 -26.44 -2.57 1.43
C ASP A 220 -26.56 -2.14 2.90
N ASP A 221 -25.69 -2.69 3.76
CA ASP A 221 -25.47 -2.14 5.10
C ASP A 221 -24.40 -1.03 5.10
N VAL A 222 -24.17 -0.39 6.25
CA VAL A 222 -23.26 0.75 6.34
C VAL A 222 -21.82 0.37 5.98
N SER A 223 -21.38 -0.84 6.34
CA SER A 223 -20.05 -1.35 5.96
C SER A 223 -19.94 -1.64 4.47
N THR A 224 -21.01 -2.21 3.87
CA THR A 224 -21.10 -2.46 2.43
C THR A 224 -21.12 -1.16 1.62
N PHE A 225 -21.79 -0.12 2.12
CA PHE A 225 -21.72 1.21 1.52
C PHE A 225 -20.31 1.82 1.64
N LEU A 226 -19.69 1.79 2.83
CA LEU A 226 -18.37 2.38 3.04
C LEU A 226 -17.30 1.69 2.18
N GLY A 227 -17.22 0.36 2.16
CA GLY A 227 -16.32 -0.40 1.28
C GLY A 227 -16.70 -0.41 -0.21
N ARG A 228 -17.74 0.35 -0.60
CA ARG A 228 -18.01 0.75 -2.00
C ARG A 228 -17.64 2.21 -2.27
N LEU A 229 -17.67 3.05 -1.24
CA LEU A 229 -17.29 4.46 -1.31
C LEU A 229 -15.76 4.57 -1.41
N PHE A 230 -15.07 3.96 -0.45
CA PHE A 230 -13.62 3.74 -0.48
C PHE A 230 -13.41 2.35 -1.12
N SER A 231 -13.07 2.33 -2.41
CA SER A 231 -12.82 1.09 -3.19
C SER A 231 -11.82 1.31 -4.34
N GLY A 232 -10.95 2.30 -4.16
CA GLY A 232 -9.90 2.73 -5.09
C GLY A 232 -9.15 3.93 -4.51
N GLY A 233 -7.82 3.96 -4.70
CA GLY A 233 -6.85 4.82 -4.01
C GLY A 233 -7.32 6.21 -3.57
N ASP A 234 -7.51 6.36 -2.26
CA ASP A 234 -8.03 7.52 -1.56
C ASP A 234 -6.98 8.21 -0.66
N PHE A 235 -7.29 9.41 -0.18
CA PHE A 235 -6.44 10.16 0.77
C PHE A 235 -7.27 10.52 2.00
N ILE A 236 -6.99 9.88 3.12
CA ILE A 236 -7.85 9.88 4.32
C ILE A 236 -7.12 10.51 5.50
N GLU A 237 -7.50 11.75 5.79
CA GLU A 237 -6.99 12.55 6.90
C GLU A 237 -7.82 12.38 8.19
N GLY A 238 -7.15 12.08 9.30
CA GLY A 238 -7.65 12.19 10.68
C GLY A 238 -7.67 13.63 11.20
N THR A 239 -7.93 13.79 12.51
CA THR A 239 -8.14 15.09 13.15
C THR A 239 -6.90 15.61 13.89
N SER A 240 -6.93 15.55 15.22
CA SER A 240 -5.79 15.73 16.15
C SER A 240 -6.20 15.09 17.48
N GLY A 241 -6.66 13.84 17.40
CA GLY A 241 -7.60 13.24 18.32
C GLY A 241 -7.12 11.91 18.88
N VAL A 242 -8.01 10.92 18.87
CA VAL A 242 -7.66 9.51 18.75
C VAL A 242 -8.66 8.98 17.74
N ASP A 243 -8.22 8.85 16.49
CA ASP A 243 -9.07 8.51 15.35
C ASP A 243 -8.90 7.04 14.92
N THR A 244 -9.79 6.56 14.06
CA THR A 244 -9.70 5.23 13.44
C THR A 244 -10.06 5.38 11.97
N LEU A 245 -9.11 5.02 11.11
CA LEU A 245 -9.12 5.28 9.68
C LEU A 245 -9.18 3.93 8.94
N TYR A 246 -10.02 3.88 7.90
CA TYR A 246 -10.30 2.67 7.11
C TYR A 246 -10.22 3.03 5.63
N GLY A 247 -9.27 2.45 4.90
CA GLY A 247 -9.19 2.53 3.43
C GLY A 247 -10.16 1.60 2.71
N TYR A 248 -10.37 0.40 3.26
CA TYR A 248 -11.07 -0.75 2.66
C TYR A 248 -10.37 -1.37 1.44
N GLY A 249 -9.84 -0.58 0.51
CA GLY A 249 -9.02 -1.08 -0.58
C GLY A 249 -9.03 -0.24 -1.85
N GLY A 250 -8.04 -0.47 -2.71
CA GLY A 250 -7.39 0.59 -3.46
C GLY A 250 -6.07 0.98 -2.79
N ASP A 251 -5.18 1.62 -3.53
CA ASP A 251 -3.86 2.02 -3.03
C ASP A 251 -4.00 3.36 -2.25
N ASP A 252 -4.33 3.29 -0.96
CA ASP A 252 -4.77 4.41 -0.14
C ASP A 252 -3.62 5.08 0.65
N ILE A 253 -3.86 6.31 1.10
CA ILE A 253 -2.95 7.06 1.99
C ILE A 253 -3.71 7.47 3.25
N LEU A 254 -3.29 6.94 4.40
CA LEU A 254 -3.89 7.20 5.71
C LEU A 254 -2.96 8.08 6.56
N ASP A 255 -3.45 9.23 7.02
CA ASP A 255 -2.72 10.20 7.84
C ASP A 255 -3.56 10.60 9.06
N GLY A 256 -3.31 9.96 10.20
CA GLY A 256 -4.00 10.26 11.47
C GLY A 256 -3.76 11.69 11.96
N LYS A 257 -2.48 12.10 11.88
CA LYS A 257 -1.88 13.25 12.56
C LYS A 257 -1.94 13.11 14.08
N ALA A 258 -1.16 13.96 14.76
CA ALA A 258 -1.02 14.07 16.22
C ALA A 258 -2.20 13.48 17.03
N GLY A 259 -2.04 12.20 17.39
CA GLY A 259 -3.08 11.37 17.98
C GLY A 259 -2.50 10.16 18.71
N ALA A 260 -3.17 9.01 18.57
CA ALA A 260 -2.66 7.69 18.95
C ALA A 260 -3.53 6.67 18.23
N ASP A 261 -3.45 6.71 16.91
CA ASP A 261 -4.57 6.38 16.03
C ASP A 261 -4.52 4.90 15.60
N THR A 262 -5.57 4.46 14.91
CA THR A 262 -5.61 3.11 14.33
C THR A 262 -5.85 3.23 12.82
N LEU A 263 -4.86 2.82 12.05
CA LEU A 263 -4.83 2.91 10.59
C LEU A 263 -5.01 1.51 10.01
N ILE A 264 -6.08 1.32 9.25
CA ILE A 264 -6.42 0.07 8.57
C ILE A 264 -6.55 0.46 7.10
N GLY A 265 -5.60 0.07 6.26
CA GLY A 265 -5.68 0.29 4.82
C GLY A 265 -6.75 -0.60 4.26
N GLY A 266 -6.41 -1.83 3.88
CA GLY A 266 -7.33 -2.77 3.27
C GLY A 266 -6.64 -3.48 2.12
N VAL A 267 -7.35 -3.68 1.01
CA VAL A 267 -6.81 -4.43 -0.14
C VAL A 267 -6.29 -3.48 -1.21
N GLY A 268 -5.00 -3.16 -1.14
CA GLY A 268 -4.25 -2.33 -2.10
C GLY A 268 -2.80 -2.15 -1.64
N ASP A 269 -1.99 -1.38 -2.37
CA ASP A 269 -0.63 -1.04 -1.93
C ASP A 269 -0.68 0.25 -1.06
N ASP A 270 -0.99 0.10 0.23
CA ASP A 270 -1.38 1.19 1.13
C ASP A 270 -0.19 1.96 1.74
N THR A 271 -0.46 3.19 2.21
CA THR A 271 0.56 4.08 2.77
C THR A 271 0.11 4.77 4.06
N TYR A 272 0.82 4.49 5.14
CA TYR A 272 0.56 5.01 6.49
C TYR A 272 1.50 6.16 6.84
N VAL A 273 0.97 7.30 7.29
CA VAL A 273 1.77 8.37 7.89
C VAL A 273 1.74 8.21 9.41
N ILE A 274 2.92 8.03 10.01
CA ILE A 274 3.10 7.77 11.44
C ILE A 274 3.77 9.00 12.07
N ASP A 275 3.02 9.84 12.78
CA ASP A 275 3.53 11.09 13.40
C ASP A 275 3.52 11.07 14.94
N ASP A 276 2.79 10.15 15.58
CA ASP A 276 2.95 9.79 16.99
C ASP A 276 3.34 8.30 17.16
N LEU A 277 4.00 7.94 18.27
CA LEU A 277 4.30 6.54 18.62
C LEU A 277 3.07 5.77 19.14
N GLY A 278 1.95 6.46 19.38
CA GLY A 278 0.68 5.82 19.73
C GLY A 278 -0.03 5.16 18.55
N ASP A 279 0.35 5.50 17.32
CA ASP A 279 -0.29 5.05 16.08
C ASP A 279 -0.09 3.55 15.85
N GLN A 280 -1.15 2.87 15.40
CA GLN A 280 -1.19 1.43 15.16
C GLN A 280 -1.68 1.15 13.73
N ILE A 281 -0.79 0.65 12.88
CA ILE A 281 -1.17 0.01 11.63
C ILE A 281 -1.75 -1.37 11.96
N ALA A 282 -2.80 -1.80 11.26
CA ALA A 282 -3.47 -3.07 11.51
C ALA A 282 -3.85 -3.77 10.19
N GLU A 283 -2.86 -4.41 9.55
CA GLU A 283 -3.02 -5.13 8.28
C GLU A 283 -3.02 -6.66 8.40
N SER A 284 -3.38 -7.34 7.29
CA SER A 284 -3.40 -8.81 7.21
C SER A 284 -2.65 -9.37 6.01
N GLU A 285 -2.07 -10.56 6.19
CA GLU A 285 -1.34 -11.36 5.20
C GLU A 285 -1.97 -11.33 3.79
N GLY A 286 -1.19 -10.84 2.82
CA GLY A 286 -1.52 -10.92 1.39
C GLY A 286 -2.61 -9.94 0.91
N GLN A 287 -2.81 -8.82 1.63
CA GLN A 287 -3.70 -7.75 1.19
C GLN A 287 -3.03 -6.75 0.22
N GLY A 288 -1.72 -6.48 0.37
CA GLY A 288 -1.00 -5.41 -0.33
C GLY A 288 0.51 -5.60 -0.43
N SER A 289 1.20 -4.48 -0.68
CA SER A 289 2.65 -4.25 -0.47
C SER A 289 2.80 -2.88 0.20
N ASP A 290 2.72 -2.88 1.52
CA ASP A 290 2.32 -1.69 2.28
C ASP A 290 3.50 -0.85 2.78
N THR A 291 3.27 0.45 3.00
CA THR A 291 4.34 1.43 3.33
C THR A 291 4.08 2.26 4.58
N ALA A 292 4.89 2.07 5.62
CA ALA A 292 4.97 3.01 6.75
C ALA A 292 5.92 4.18 6.45
N ARG A 293 5.41 5.41 6.55
CA ARG A 293 6.14 6.67 6.36
C ARG A 293 6.24 7.42 7.69
N LEU A 294 7.42 7.32 8.31
CA LEU A 294 7.67 7.83 9.64
C LEU A 294 7.93 9.34 9.58
N ALA A 295 7.06 10.10 10.22
CA ALA A 295 7.12 11.55 10.43
C ALA A 295 7.49 11.93 11.89
N LEU A 296 7.80 10.93 12.71
CA LEU A 296 8.03 11.02 14.16
C LEU A 296 9.01 12.14 14.57
N ALA A 297 8.62 12.92 15.59
CA ALA A 297 9.44 13.99 16.12
C ALA A 297 10.51 13.48 17.13
N GLY A 298 11.67 14.13 17.15
CA GLY A 298 12.77 13.76 18.06
C GLY A 298 13.57 12.57 17.57
N SER A 299 14.03 11.72 18.49
CA SER A 299 14.80 10.51 18.20
C SER A 299 14.46 9.36 19.15
N GLY A 300 14.60 8.14 18.63
CA GLY A 300 14.19 6.89 19.29
C GLY A 300 14.36 5.69 18.36
N SER A 301 13.57 4.64 18.58
CA SER A 301 13.53 3.42 17.76
C SER A 301 12.10 2.91 17.61
N THR A 302 11.71 2.42 16.43
CA THR A 302 10.44 1.71 16.22
C THR A 302 10.61 0.56 15.23
N THR A 303 9.69 -0.41 15.30
CA THR A 303 9.55 -1.55 14.38
C THR A 303 8.41 -1.28 13.41
N LEU A 304 8.42 -1.87 12.20
CA LEU A 304 7.23 -1.98 11.36
C LEU A 304 6.16 -2.86 12.03
N ALA A 305 4.91 -2.71 11.62
CA ALA A 305 3.82 -3.56 12.08
C ALA A 305 3.77 -4.88 11.28
N ASP A 306 3.11 -5.90 11.81
CA ASP A 306 2.81 -7.16 11.10
C ASP A 306 2.15 -6.86 9.74
N ASN A 307 2.62 -7.50 8.66
CA ASN A 307 2.12 -7.31 7.29
C ASN A 307 2.32 -5.87 6.75
N VAL A 308 3.54 -5.32 6.92
CA VAL A 308 3.95 -4.05 6.27
C VAL A 308 5.37 -4.21 5.74
N GLU A 309 5.54 -4.21 4.42
CA GLU A 309 6.78 -4.59 3.74
C GLU A 309 7.73 -3.40 3.45
N ASN A 310 7.28 -2.15 3.61
CA ASN A 310 8.08 -0.98 3.25
C ASN A 310 8.15 0.03 4.42
N GLY A 311 9.36 0.48 4.74
CA GLY A 311 9.62 1.45 5.81
C GLY A 311 10.40 2.67 5.31
N VAL A 312 9.90 3.88 5.55
CA VAL A 312 10.54 5.13 5.06
C VAL A 312 10.66 6.17 6.17
N LEU A 313 11.90 6.51 6.54
CA LEU A 313 12.20 7.71 7.33
C LEU A 313 12.05 8.97 6.46
N LEU A 314 11.23 9.93 6.89
CA LEU A 314 11.09 11.21 6.20
C LEU A 314 12.22 12.19 6.55
N ASP A 315 12.40 13.22 5.73
CA ASP A 315 13.47 14.23 5.87
C ASP A 315 13.46 14.88 7.27
N GLY A 316 14.53 14.65 8.05
CA GLY A 316 14.71 15.23 9.38
C GLY A 316 14.26 14.36 10.56
N VAL A 317 13.81 13.13 10.30
CA VAL A 317 13.45 12.14 11.34
C VAL A 317 14.72 11.37 11.76
N ASP A 318 15.09 11.51 13.04
CA ASP A 318 16.32 10.96 13.64
C ASP A 318 16.01 9.67 14.42
N TRP A 319 15.34 8.71 13.78
CA TRP A 319 14.86 7.47 14.40
C TRP A 319 15.55 6.25 13.82
N ALA A 320 15.84 5.27 14.68
CA ALA A 320 16.14 3.92 14.24
C ALA A 320 14.85 3.22 13.79
N LEU A 321 14.94 2.46 12.71
CA LEU A 321 13.82 1.73 12.12
C LEU A 321 14.19 0.26 11.97
N SER A 322 13.39 -0.61 12.57
CA SER A 322 13.44 -2.07 12.38
C SER A 322 12.33 -2.52 11.43
N GLY A 323 12.62 -3.51 10.59
CA GLY A 323 11.63 -4.27 9.85
C GLY A 323 10.85 -5.26 10.74
N ASN A 324 10.21 -6.25 10.12
CA ASN A 324 9.43 -7.32 10.75
C ASN A 324 9.88 -8.70 10.21
N ASP A 325 9.07 -9.74 10.41
CA ASP A 325 9.34 -11.12 9.98
C ASP A 325 9.04 -11.36 8.45
N LEU A 326 9.30 -10.37 7.59
CA LEU A 326 9.02 -10.38 6.13
C LEU A 326 10.12 -9.66 5.34
N ASP A 327 10.28 -9.98 4.05
CA ASP A 327 11.14 -9.26 3.08
C ASP A 327 10.81 -7.73 3.07
N ASN A 328 11.62 -6.89 3.72
CA ASN A 328 11.36 -5.46 3.94
C ASN A 328 12.25 -4.52 3.10
N LEU A 329 11.63 -3.50 2.51
CA LEU A 329 12.32 -2.37 1.87
C LEU A 329 12.42 -1.17 2.83
N LEU A 330 13.58 -1.03 3.48
CA LEU A 330 13.83 0.01 4.48
C LEU A 330 14.66 1.16 3.90
N ARG A 331 14.17 2.40 4.06
CA ARG A 331 14.79 3.59 3.48
C ARG A 331 15.01 4.70 4.51
N GLY A 332 16.26 5.11 4.64
CA GLY A 332 16.72 6.24 5.45
C GLY A 332 16.40 7.61 4.85
N ASN A 333 17.10 8.66 5.27
CA ASN A 333 16.90 10.04 4.80
C ASN A 333 18.20 10.72 4.34
N THR A 334 18.71 11.72 5.06
CA THR A 334 20.02 12.37 4.81
C THR A 334 20.72 12.73 6.14
N LEU A 335 20.46 11.92 7.16
CA LEU A 335 21.07 11.96 8.49
C LEU A 335 21.77 10.62 8.70
N ASP A 336 22.62 10.52 9.72
CA ASP A 336 23.20 9.25 10.15
C ASP A 336 22.04 8.37 10.69
N ASN A 337 21.67 7.31 9.97
CA ASN A 337 20.53 6.47 10.30
C ASN A 337 20.93 5.14 10.95
N THR A 338 19.96 4.42 11.51
CA THR A 338 20.11 3.04 11.95
C THR A 338 18.93 2.24 11.43
N LEU A 339 19.19 1.38 10.46
CA LEU A 339 18.22 0.48 9.86
C LEU A 339 18.55 -0.94 10.31
N SER A 340 17.56 -1.64 10.84
CA SER A 340 17.60 -3.08 11.10
C SER A 340 16.56 -3.72 10.19
N GLY A 341 16.89 -4.81 9.52
CA GLY A 341 15.94 -5.66 8.82
C GLY A 341 15.03 -6.42 9.79
N GLY A 342 14.97 -7.73 9.68
CA GLY A 342 14.32 -8.60 10.65
C GLY A 342 14.63 -10.08 10.42
N ASP A 343 13.58 -10.83 10.07
CA ASP A 343 13.72 -12.14 9.45
C ASP A 343 13.08 -11.99 8.04
N GLY A 344 13.79 -12.25 6.94
CA GLY A 344 13.32 -12.01 5.57
C GLY A 344 14.41 -11.48 4.63
N ASP A 345 14.18 -11.52 3.31
CA ASP A 345 15.18 -11.07 2.31
C ASP A 345 15.15 -9.53 2.17
N ASP A 346 15.88 -8.79 3.03
CA ASP A 346 15.70 -7.34 3.20
C ASP A 346 16.50 -6.45 2.22
N VAL A 347 16.03 -5.21 2.04
CA VAL A 347 16.70 -4.19 1.22
C VAL A 347 16.87 -2.88 2.00
N LEU A 348 18.08 -2.63 2.51
CA LEU A 348 18.41 -1.48 3.35
C LEU A 348 19.11 -0.36 2.55
N ASP A 349 18.46 0.80 2.47
CA ASP A 349 18.90 2.01 1.76
C ASP A 349 18.91 3.23 2.70
N GLY A 350 19.96 3.36 3.52
CA GLY A 350 20.18 4.53 4.40
C GLY A 350 20.30 5.87 3.65
N LYS A 351 20.65 5.78 2.36
CA LYS A 351 20.91 6.86 1.39
C LYS A 351 22.16 7.69 1.67
N GLY A 352 22.23 8.45 2.75
CA GLY A 352 23.20 9.54 2.80
C GLY A 352 23.49 10.11 4.18
N GLY A 353 24.20 9.33 4.98
CA GLY A 353 24.75 9.75 6.28
C GLY A 353 26.13 9.15 6.55
N ALA A 354 26.28 8.65 7.77
CA ALA A 354 27.17 7.56 8.14
C ALA A 354 26.29 6.49 8.78
N ASP A 355 25.69 5.64 7.94
CA ASP A 355 24.54 4.82 8.33
C ASP A 355 24.94 3.48 8.97
N LEU A 356 24.20 3.03 9.98
CA LEU A 356 24.30 1.67 10.51
C LEU A 356 23.21 0.81 9.86
N LEU A 357 23.61 -0.20 9.11
CA LEU A 357 22.75 -1.16 8.44
C LEU A 357 23.03 -2.56 8.99
N ALA A 358 21.98 -3.32 9.27
CA ALA A 358 22.02 -4.76 9.53
C ALA A 358 20.67 -5.31 9.09
N GLY A 359 20.62 -6.37 8.30
CA GLY A 359 19.37 -7.01 7.88
C GLY A 359 18.90 -7.92 9.01
N GLY A 360 19.10 -9.23 8.88
CA GLY A 360 18.96 -10.13 10.03
C GLY A 360 19.16 -11.61 9.71
N GLU A 361 18.07 -12.37 9.55
CA GLU A 361 18.05 -13.74 9.00
C GLU A 361 17.38 -13.72 7.61
N GLY A 362 18.14 -13.77 6.51
CA GLY A 362 17.64 -13.70 5.11
C GLY A 362 18.76 -13.46 4.09
N ASP A 363 18.49 -13.48 2.78
CA ASP A 363 19.49 -13.14 1.74
C ASP A 363 19.48 -11.61 1.47
N ASP A 364 20.24 -10.84 2.26
CA ASP A 364 20.08 -9.39 2.45
C ASP A 364 20.80 -8.48 1.44
N VAL A 365 20.29 -7.24 1.25
CA VAL A 365 20.78 -6.30 0.22
C VAL A 365 21.03 -4.87 0.73
N TYR A 366 22.31 -4.50 0.88
CA TYR A 366 22.76 -3.21 1.39
C TYR A 366 23.09 -2.19 0.31
N VAL A 367 22.46 -1.01 0.34
CA VAL A 367 22.82 0.13 -0.52
C VAL A 367 23.80 1.04 0.23
N VAL A 368 25.09 0.77 0.06
CA VAL A 368 26.20 1.53 0.66
C VAL A 368 26.58 2.71 -0.25
N ASP A 369 26.14 3.93 0.07
CA ASP A 369 26.28 5.14 -0.76
C ASP A 369 27.39 6.08 -0.24
N ALA A 370 27.65 6.09 1.07
CA ALA A 370 28.68 6.89 1.71
C ALA A 370 29.86 6.05 2.24
N LEU A 371 30.97 6.72 2.57
CA LEU A 371 32.15 6.12 3.22
C LEU A 371 32.03 6.11 4.76
N GLY A 372 30.87 6.50 5.29
CA GLY A 372 30.57 6.43 6.72
C GLY A 372 29.75 5.20 7.11
N ASP A 373 29.20 4.49 6.12
CA ASP A 373 28.22 3.43 6.35
C ASP A 373 28.88 2.16 6.89
N SER A 374 28.17 1.44 7.75
CA SER A 374 28.61 0.22 8.42
C SER A 374 27.53 -0.85 8.30
N VAL A 375 27.86 -1.95 7.62
CA VAL A 375 27.06 -3.18 7.55
C VAL A 375 27.45 -4.09 8.73
N VAL A 376 26.53 -4.88 9.29
CA VAL A 376 26.74 -5.69 10.51
C VAL A 376 25.95 -7.00 10.45
N GLU A 377 26.55 -8.02 9.85
CA GLU A 377 25.90 -9.32 9.61
C GLU A 377 26.23 -10.35 10.71
N ALA A 378 25.40 -11.39 10.79
CA ALA A 378 25.58 -12.52 11.70
C ALA A 378 26.11 -13.78 10.97
N SER A 379 26.81 -14.64 11.72
CA SER A 379 27.26 -15.95 11.21
C SER A 379 26.06 -16.85 10.90
N ASP A 380 26.10 -17.52 9.75
CA ASP A 380 25.09 -18.49 9.29
C ASP A 380 23.69 -17.88 9.06
N ALA A 381 23.61 -16.57 8.76
CA ALA A 381 22.36 -15.82 8.70
C ALA A 381 21.75 -15.65 7.29
N GLY A 382 22.59 -15.53 6.25
CA GLY A 382 22.18 -15.15 4.90
C GLY A 382 23.17 -15.55 3.79
N HIS A 383 23.12 -14.81 2.69
CA HIS A 383 24.13 -14.78 1.63
C HIS A 383 24.11 -13.39 0.96
N ASP A 384 24.92 -12.47 1.47
CA ASP A 384 24.47 -11.07 1.54
C ASP A 384 25.21 -10.13 0.56
N LEU A 385 24.50 -9.11 0.05
CA LEU A 385 24.92 -8.32 -1.12
C LEU A 385 25.14 -6.82 -0.83
N LEU A 386 26.40 -6.37 -0.90
CA LEU A 386 26.79 -4.96 -0.88
C LEU A 386 26.67 -4.29 -2.27
N ARG A 387 25.62 -3.48 -2.47
CA ARG A 387 25.43 -2.63 -3.66
C ARG A 387 26.10 -1.27 -3.48
N VAL A 388 27.40 -1.21 -3.72
CA VAL A 388 28.24 -0.02 -3.51
C VAL A 388 27.88 1.12 -4.49
N GLY A 389 27.23 2.16 -3.98
CA GLY A 389 26.88 3.42 -4.64
C GLY A 389 27.91 4.53 -4.52
N ILE A 390 28.95 4.34 -3.70
CA ILE A 390 29.96 5.35 -3.33
C ILE A 390 30.60 6.05 -4.54
N ARG A 391 30.48 7.38 -4.58
CA ARG A 391 30.93 8.22 -5.71
C ARG A 391 32.32 8.85 -5.52
N THR A 392 33.01 8.52 -4.43
CA THR A 392 34.37 8.98 -4.13
C THR A 392 35.38 8.27 -5.03
N ARG A 393 36.05 9.04 -5.91
CA ARG A 393 37.07 8.50 -6.83
C ARG A 393 38.28 7.97 -6.09
N GLY A 394 38.65 6.71 -6.30
CA GLY A 394 39.73 6.07 -5.57
C GLY A 394 39.41 5.94 -4.07
N GLY A 395 38.13 5.87 -3.71
CA GLY A 395 37.71 5.33 -2.42
C GLY A 395 37.96 3.82 -2.37
N SER A 396 37.89 3.28 -1.17
CA SER A 396 38.01 1.85 -0.89
C SER A 396 36.88 1.46 0.06
N LEU A 397 36.34 0.26 -0.12
CA LEU A 397 35.45 -0.41 0.84
C LEU A 397 36.00 -1.82 1.09
N THR A 398 35.81 -2.31 2.31
CA THR A 398 36.01 -3.70 2.69
C THR A 398 34.65 -4.26 3.09
N LEU A 399 34.34 -5.48 2.68
CA LEU A 399 33.11 -6.18 3.09
C LEU A 399 33.12 -6.32 4.63
N ALA A 400 31.93 -6.39 5.24
CA ALA A 400 31.83 -6.72 6.66
C ALA A 400 32.15 -8.20 6.89
N ASP A 401 32.33 -8.61 8.15
CA ASP A 401 32.33 -10.03 8.50
C ASP A 401 30.96 -10.63 8.15
N ASN A 402 30.91 -11.84 7.58
CA ASN A 402 29.68 -12.52 7.11
C ASN A 402 28.92 -11.77 5.99
N VAL A 403 29.65 -11.21 5.02
CA VAL A 403 29.09 -10.74 3.73
C VAL A 403 29.82 -11.48 2.62
N GLU A 404 29.08 -12.08 1.68
CA GLU A 404 29.62 -12.87 0.58
C GLU A 404 29.82 -12.03 -0.69
N ASP A 405 28.85 -11.18 -1.03
CA ASP A 405 28.69 -10.64 -2.38
C ASP A 405 28.81 -9.10 -2.41
N ALA A 406 29.45 -8.55 -3.46
CA ALA A 406 29.49 -7.09 -3.64
C ALA A 406 29.59 -6.63 -5.09
N VAL A 407 28.84 -5.57 -5.42
CA VAL A 407 28.78 -5.00 -6.77
C VAL A 407 28.97 -3.48 -6.76
N LEU A 408 29.95 -3.02 -7.53
CA LEU A 408 30.16 -1.59 -7.79
C LEU A 408 29.06 -1.08 -8.75
N THR A 409 28.14 -0.27 -8.22
CA THR A 409 27.07 0.40 -9.00
C THR A 409 27.47 1.82 -9.43
N ALA A 410 28.43 2.42 -8.73
CA ALA A 410 28.91 3.77 -8.98
C ALA A 410 29.81 3.86 -10.23
N PRO A 411 29.72 4.93 -11.05
CA PRO A 411 30.48 5.07 -12.29
C PRO A 411 31.93 5.62 -12.08
N VAL A 412 32.61 5.20 -11.02
CA VAL A 412 33.92 5.70 -10.58
C VAL A 412 34.92 4.55 -10.36
N ALA A 413 36.20 4.83 -10.59
CA ALA A 413 37.27 3.89 -10.24
C ALA A 413 37.32 3.72 -8.71
N PHE A 414 37.25 2.49 -8.22
CA PHE A 414 37.12 2.16 -6.80
C PHE A 414 37.94 0.92 -6.41
N THR A 415 38.27 0.79 -5.13
CA THR A 415 38.85 -0.44 -4.57
C THR A 415 37.79 -1.19 -3.76
N LEU A 416 37.56 -2.46 -4.10
CA LEU A 416 36.68 -3.36 -3.37
C LEU A 416 37.54 -4.48 -2.78
N VAL A 417 37.35 -4.77 -1.49
CA VAL A 417 38.12 -5.75 -0.73
C VAL A 417 37.16 -6.71 -0.04
N GLY A 418 37.33 -8.01 -0.24
CA GLY A 418 36.59 -9.06 0.45
C GLY A 418 37.00 -9.23 1.93
N ASN A 419 36.70 -10.40 2.47
CA ASN A 419 36.96 -10.79 3.87
C ASN A 419 37.69 -12.16 3.93
N ASP A 420 37.32 -13.04 4.88
CA ASP A 420 37.88 -14.39 5.08
C ASP A 420 36.92 -15.50 4.55
N LEU A 421 36.02 -15.16 3.61
CA LEU A 421 35.01 -16.04 3.01
C LEU A 421 35.16 -16.13 1.48
N ASP A 422 34.49 -17.11 0.85
CA ASP A 422 34.46 -17.29 -0.61
C ASP A 422 33.64 -16.15 -1.29
N ASN A 423 34.24 -14.98 -1.55
CA ASN A 423 33.47 -13.79 -1.98
C ASN A 423 33.21 -13.73 -3.49
N SER A 424 32.09 -13.13 -3.90
CA SER A 424 31.85 -12.74 -5.31
C SER A 424 31.85 -11.21 -5.49
N LEU A 425 32.94 -10.71 -6.09
CA LEU A 425 33.27 -9.29 -6.19
C LEU A 425 33.20 -8.79 -7.63
N THR A 426 32.32 -7.82 -7.85
CA THR A 426 31.98 -7.37 -9.20
C THR A 426 32.22 -5.87 -9.42
N GLY A 427 33.09 -5.54 -10.37
CA GLY A 427 33.45 -4.18 -10.78
C GLY A 427 32.37 -3.43 -11.58
N ASN A 428 32.68 -2.20 -11.99
CA ASN A 428 31.77 -1.33 -12.76
C ASN A 428 32.14 -1.22 -14.25
N TYR A 429 32.56 -0.04 -14.72
CA TYR A 429 33.06 0.20 -16.08
C TYR A 429 34.24 1.18 -16.07
N ARG A 430 35.07 1.04 -15.05
CA ARG A 430 36.21 1.86 -14.71
C ARG A 430 37.36 0.95 -14.29
N ASN A 431 38.56 1.52 -14.31
CA ASN A 431 39.77 0.94 -13.75
C ASN A 431 39.59 0.67 -12.25
N ASP A 432 39.05 -0.48 -11.90
CA ASP A 432 38.76 -0.88 -10.54
C ASP A 432 39.87 -1.77 -9.97
N SER A 433 39.97 -1.85 -8.65
CA SER A 433 40.84 -2.79 -7.95
C SER A 433 39.98 -3.72 -7.11
N LEU A 434 39.88 -4.98 -7.53
CA LEU A 434 39.20 -6.04 -6.80
C LEU A 434 40.26 -6.86 -6.06
N LEU A 435 40.16 -6.92 -4.74
CA LEU A 435 40.94 -7.79 -3.88
C LEU A 435 39.93 -8.74 -3.23
N GLY A 436 40.09 -10.06 -3.40
CA GLY A 436 39.29 -11.06 -2.71
C GLY A 436 39.65 -11.06 -1.22
N GLY A 437 40.34 -12.10 -0.76
CA GLY A 437 41.03 -12.06 0.52
C GLY A 437 41.61 -13.40 0.88
N ALA A 438 40.82 -14.17 1.63
CA ALA A 438 41.04 -15.60 1.85
C ALA A 438 39.70 -16.32 1.70
N GLY A 439 39.67 -17.34 0.85
CA GLY A 439 38.45 -17.95 0.34
C GLY A 439 38.67 -18.36 -1.13
N ASP A 440 37.86 -19.24 -1.69
CA ASP A 440 37.90 -19.58 -3.11
C ASP A 440 37.08 -18.52 -3.92
N ASP A 441 37.65 -17.31 -4.05
CA ASP A 441 36.97 -16.09 -4.51
C ASP A 441 36.52 -16.08 -5.99
N VAL A 442 35.57 -15.20 -6.37
CA VAL A 442 35.13 -14.95 -7.75
C VAL A 442 35.14 -13.46 -8.09
N LEU A 443 36.04 -13.03 -8.98
CA LEU A 443 36.23 -11.60 -9.31
C LEU A 443 35.89 -11.29 -10.77
N ASP A 444 35.00 -10.32 -11.03
CA ASP A 444 34.68 -9.81 -12.39
C ASP A 444 34.94 -8.30 -12.52
N GLY A 445 36.06 -7.92 -13.15
CA GLY A 445 36.40 -6.52 -13.46
C GLY A 445 35.49 -5.86 -14.51
N ARG A 446 34.78 -6.67 -15.31
CA ARG A 446 33.90 -6.29 -16.42
C ARG A 446 34.54 -5.47 -17.56
N ARG A 447 34.92 -4.21 -17.29
CA ARG A 447 35.27 -3.20 -18.30
C ARG A 447 36.11 -2.03 -17.77
N GLY A 448 37.42 -2.16 -17.66
CA GLY A 448 38.26 -1.00 -17.40
C GLY A 448 39.68 -1.15 -17.93
N ALA A 449 40.61 -1.17 -17.00
CA ALA A 449 41.97 -1.68 -17.14
C ALA A 449 42.37 -2.01 -15.70
N ASP A 450 41.93 -3.19 -15.29
CA ASP A 450 41.51 -3.48 -13.91
C ASP A 450 42.58 -4.27 -13.17
N ARG A 451 42.54 -4.29 -11.83
CA ARG A 451 43.47 -5.07 -11.02
C ARG A 451 42.69 -6.07 -10.17
N LEU A 452 42.90 -7.35 -10.41
CA LEU A 452 42.29 -8.47 -9.71
C LEU A 452 43.39 -9.23 -8.96
N ALA A 453 43.36 -9.20 -7.64
CA ALA A 453 43.97 -10.22 -6.79
C ALA A 453 42.82 -10.99 -6.16
N GLY A 454 42.77 -12.31 -6.25
CA GLY A 454 41.88 -13.07 -5.37
C GLY A 454 42.52 -13.09 -3.99
N GLY A 455 43.37 -14.08 -3.74
CA GLY A 455 44.35 -14.03 -2.67
C GLY A 455 44.74 -15.43 -2.22
N ALA A 456 44.23 -15.81 -1.04
CA ALA A 456 44.54 -17.07 -0.39
C ALA A 456 43.47 -18.15 -0.62
N GLY A 457 43.22 -18.51 -1.89
CA GLY A 457 42.36 -19.61 -2.29
C GLY A 457 42.44 -19.95 -3.79
N ASN A 458 41.47 -20.69 -4.32
CA ASN A 458 41.44 -21.18 -5.72
C ASN A 458 40.59 -20.29 -6.63
N ASP A 459 40.98 -19.02 -6.69
CA ASP A 459 40.11 -17.92 -7.13
C ASP A 459 39.75 -17.96 -8.63
N ALA A 460 38.58 -17.47 -9.01
CA ALA A 460 38.09 -17.40 -10.37
C ALA A 460 38.11 -15.96 -10.89
N LEU A 461 39.17 -15.59 -11.61
CA LEU A 461 39.48 -14.21 -12.00
C LEU A 461 39.06 -13.91 -13.45
N ARG A 462 38.18 -12.92 -13.64
CA ARG A 462 37.69 -12.42 -14.93
C ARG A 462 38.05 -10.94 -15.11
N GLY A 463 38.96 -10.63 -16.03
CA GLY A 463 39.31 -9.24 -16.35
C GLY A 463 38.23 -8.56 -17.19
N GLY A 464 37.60 -9.33 -18.09
CA GLY A 464 36.53 -8.84 -18.95
C GLY A 464 37.05 -8.14 -20.20
N ALA A 465 37.18 -6.81 -20.18
CA ALA A 465 37.43 -6.03 -21.40
C ALA A 465 38.22 -4.74 -21.16
N GLY A 466 39.51 -4.90 -20.84
CA GLY A 466 40.44 -3.78 -20.70
C GLY A 466 41.87 -4.07 -21.17
N ALA A 467 42.78 -4.01 -20.22
CA ALA A 467 44.21 -4.28 -20.32
C ALA A 467 44.68 -4.60 -18.90
N ASP A 468 44.25 -5.76 -18.44
CA ASP A 468 43.93 -6.02 -17.03
C ASP A 468 45.12 -6.67 -16.29
N GLN A 469 45.09 -6.69 -14.97
CA GLN A 469 46.19 -7.18 -14.12
C GLN A 469 45.67 -8.27 -13.18
N PHE A 470 46.04 -9.52 -13.47
CA PHE A 470 45.81 -10.67 -12.58
C PHE A 470 47.03 -10.81 -11.66
N VAL A 471 46.80 -10.80 -10.35
CA VAL A 471 47.86 -10.62 -9.35
C VAL A 471 48.04 -11.90 -8.53
N PHE A 472 49.30 -12.31 -8.37
CA PHE A 472 49.71 -13.48 -7.61
C PHE A 472 50.66 -13.02 -6.49
N ASP A 473 50.09 -12.68 -5.34
CA ASP A 473 50.77 -12.14 -4.15
C ASP A 473 50.58 -13.00 -2.87
N SER A 474 50.04 -14.22 -3.03
CA SER A 474 49.85 -15.20 -1.95
C SER A 474 50.73 -16.46 -2.09
N ALA A 475 50.83 -17.24 -1.01
CA ALA A 475 51.87 -18.27 -0.85
C ALA A 475 51.59 -19.58 -1.62
N LEU A 476 52.23 -19.71 -2.78
CA LEU A 476 52.05 -20.84 -3.71
C LEU A 476 52.17 -22.21 -3.04
N ASN A 477 51.13 -23.04 -3.18
CA ASN A 477 51.11 -24.41 -2.62
C ASN A 477 50.69 -25.50 -3.64
N GLY A 478 50.08 -25.15 -4.76
CA GLY A 478 49.74 -26.08 -5.85
C GLY A 478 48.57 -27.03 -5.59
N VAL A 479 47.75 -26.78 -4.57
CA VAL A 479 46.56 -27.60 -4.22
C VAL A 479 45.36 -26.76 -3.77
N SER A 480 45.60 -25.69 -3.01
CA SER A 480 44.63 -24.75 -2.44
C SER A 480 45.19 -23.32 -2.49
N ASN A 481 45.70 -22.93 -3.66
CA ASN A 481 46.04 -21.58 -4.13
C ASN A 481 46.41 -21.74 -5.62
N VAL A 482 45.39 -22.04 -6.43
CA VAL A 482 45.54 -22.35 -7.87
C VAL A 482 44.43 -21.67 -8.65
N ASP A 483 44.71 -20.44 -9.05
CA ASP A 483 43.71 -19.49 -9.50
C ASP A 483 43.37 -19.72 -10.99
N GLN A 484 42.09 -19.58 -11.34
CA GLN A 484 41.57 -19.72 -12.70
C GLN A 484 41.41 -18.36 -13.36
N VAL A 485 42.34 -17.98 -14.23
CA VAL A 485 42.21 -16.77 -15.06
C VAL A 485 41.32 -17.11 -16.27
N LEU A 486 40.11 -16.54 -16.31
CA LEU A 486 39.02 -17.05 -17.15
C LEU A 486 39.03 -16.55 -18.61
N ASP A 487 39.61 -15.38 -18.88
CA ASP A 487 39.49 -14.70 -20.18
C ASP A 487 40.73 -13.93 -20.66
N PHE A 488 41.92 -14.25 -20.15
CA PHE A 488 43.20 -13.58 -20.44
C PHE A 488 43.42 -13.24 -21.93
N ALA A 489 43.61 -11.95 -22.22
CA ALA A 489 43.57 -11.36 -23.56
C ALA A 489 44.84 -10.56 -23.91
N ALA A 490 44.88 -10.11 -25.18
CA ALA A 490 46.01 -9.39 -25.76
C ALA A 490 46.06 -7.92 -25.31
N GLY A 491 46.51 -7.70 -24.08
CA GLY A 491 46.58 -6.40 -23.41
C GLY A 491 46.99 -6.54 -21.94
N ASP A 492 46.64 -7.69 -21.35
CA ASP A 492 46.64 -7.97 -19.91
C ASP A 492 48.00 -8.43 -19.39
N ARG A 493 48.14 -8.49 -18.06
CA ARG A 493 49.37 -8.87 -17.36
C ARG A 493 49.10 -9.83 -16.21
N LEU A 494 50.03 -10.75 -16.04
CA LEU A 494 50.20 -11.54 -14.83
C LEU A 494 51.22 -10.81 -13.95
N VAL A 495 50.79 -10.31 -12.79
CA VAL A 495 51.63 -9.55 -11.85
C VAL A 495 52.07 -10.49 -10.74
N LEU A 496 53.38 -10.66 -10.59
CA LEU A 496 54.01 -11.58 -9.66
C LEU A 496 54.69 -10.79 -8.53
N ASP A 497 54.41 -11.13 -7.27
CA ASP A 497 55.09 -10.53 -6.11
C ASP A 497 56.60 -10.85 -6.07
N ASP A 498 57.45 -9.85 -5.80
CA ASP A 498 58.91 -10.00 -5.84
C ASP A 498 59.51 -10.92 -4.75
N ALA A 499 58.80 -11.15 -3.63
CA ALA A 499 59.26 -11.99 -2.54
C ALA A 499 58.90 -13.47 -2.73
N ILE A 500 57.72 -13.75 -3.28
CA ILE A 500 57.25 -15.09 -3.64
C ILE A 500 57.97 -15.58 -4.89
N PHE A 501 58.03 -14.74 -5.92
CA PHE A 501 58.65 -15.06 -7.21
C PHE A 501 60.12 -14.59 -7.27
N ALA A 502 60.86 -14.68 -6.17
CA ALA A 502 62.20 -14.10 -5.97
C ALA A 502 63.26 -14.45 -7.05
N ALA A 503 63.16 -15.57 -7.76
CA ALA A 503 64.05 -15.88 -8.90
C ALA A 503 63.84 -14.94 -10.11
N LEU A 504 62.70 -14.24 -10.15
CA LEU A 504 62.26 -13.33 -11.22
C LEU A 504 62.36 -11.84 -10.85
N ALA A 505 62.84 -11.48 -9.65
CA ALA A 505 62.93 -10.07 -9.17
C ALA A 505 63.75 -9.12 -10.08
N GLY A 506 64.50 -9.64 -11.06
CA GLY A 506 65.13 -8.86 -12.14
C GLY A 506 64.22 -8.58 -13.37
N GLY A 507 62.94 -8.95 -13.31
CA GLY A 507 62.00 -8.99 -14.43
C GLY A 507 62.01 -10.31 -15.20
N VAL A 508 60.90 -10.61 -15.89
CA VAL A 508 60.77 -11.81 -16.72
C VAL A 508 61.46 -11.63 -18.08
N THR A 509 62.19 -12.65 -18.52
CA THR A 509 62.84 -12.68 -19.84
C THR A 509 62.43 -13.92 -20.63
N ALA A 510 62.72 -13.95 -21.93
CA ALA A 510 62.48 -15.14 -22.77
C ALA A 510 63.35 -16.37 -22.40
N ALA A 511 64.29 -16.24 -21.45
CA ALA A 511 64.97 -17.39 -20.84
C ALA A 511 64.23 -17.93 -19.61
N HIS A 512 63.35 -17.13 -18.99
CA HIS A 512 62.61 -17.47 -17.79
C HIS A 512 61.33 -18.25 -18.08
N LEU A 513 60.69 -17.99 -19.22
CA LEU A 513 59.47 -18.66 -19.65
C LEU A 513 59.78 -19.86 -20.57
N ALA A 514 59.35 -21.05 -20.15
CA ALA A 514 59.22 -22.24 -20.99
C ALA A 514 57.75 -22.47 -21.33
N SER A 515 57.45 -22.87 -22.57
CA SER A 515 56.07 -23.02 -23.05
C SER A 515 55.96 -24.21 -24.00
N GLY A 516 54.97 -25.08 -23.77
CA GLY A 516 54.70 -26.25 -24.62
C GLY A 516 53.74 -27.26 -23.97
N ALA A 517 53.12 -28.12 -24.78
CA ALA A 517 52.09 -29.04 -24.29
C ALA A 517 52.66 -30.15 -23.39
N GLY A 518 52.04 -30.36 -22.23
CA GLY A 518 52.44 -31.32 -21.20
C GLY A 518 53.69 -30.91 -20.40
N LEU A 519 53.99 -29.62 -20.31
CA LEU A 519 55.17 -29.09 -19.61
C LEU A 519 54.89 -28.88 -18.11
N SER A 520 55.64 -29.58 -17.24
CA SER A 520 55.49 -29.48 -15.78
C SER A 520 56.82 -29.52 -14.98
N ALA A 521 57.97 -29.33 -15.64
CA ALA A 521 59.29 -29.26 -15.00
C ALA A 521 60.30 -28.47 -15.86
N ALA A 522 61.23 -27.73 -15.24
CA ALA A 522 62.22 -26.96 -15.96
C ALA A 522 63.30 -27.83 -16.64
N THR A 523 63.72 -27.42 -17.84
CA THR A 523 64.75 -28.13 -18.64
C THR A 523 66.13 -27.46 -18.58
N THR A 524 66.20 -26.20 -18.12
CA THR A 524 67.45 -25.42 -17.99
C THR A 524 67.35 -24.47 -16.80
N ALA A 525 68.43 -24.34 -16.02
CA ALA A 525 68.61 -23.54 -14.78
C ALA A 525 68.42 -22.01 -14.88
N SER A 526 67.42 -21.58 -15.65
CA SER A 526 66.93 -20.21 -15.80
C SER A 526 65.43 -20.19 -16.10
N GLN A 527 64.79 -21.34 -16.38
CA GLN A 527 63.37 -21.48 -16.64
C GLN A 527 62.61 -21.56 -15.32
N HIS A 528 62.09 -20.43 -14.86
CA HIS A 528 61.37 -20.31 -13.60
C HIS A 528 59.84 -20.23 -13.80
N LEU A 529 59.36 -20.00 -15.03
CA LEU A 529 57.94 -20.03 -15.39
C LEU A 529 57.74 -21.12 -16.45
N LEU A 530 56.82 -22.05 -16.20
CA LEU A 530 56.52 -23.18 -17.07
C LEU A 530 55.05 -23.15 -17.45
N TYR A 531 54.74 -23.08 -18.74
CA TYR A 531 53.37 -22.96 -19.24
C TYR A 531 52.97 -24.14 -20.12
N ASP A 532 51.97 -24.91 -19.68
CA ASP A 532 51.38 -25.99 -20.46
C ASP A 532 50.31 -25.46 -21.43
N THR A 533 50.70 -25.28 -22.69
CA THR A 533 49.77 -24.85 -23.76
C THR A 533 48.66 -25.84 -24.09
N GLY A 534 48.68 -27.05 -23.51
CA GLY A 534 47.62 -28.05 -23.66
C GLY A 534 46.51 -27.97 -22.61
N SER A 535 46.81 -27.44 -21.41
CA SER A 535 45.87 -27.36 -20.28
C SER A 535 45.61 -25.94 -19.77
N GLY A 536 46.52 -24.99 -20.06
CA GLY A 536 46.52 -23.64 -19.50
C GLY A 536 47.26 -23.53 -18.17
N ALA A 537 47.75 -24.64 -17.61
CA ALA A 537 48.44 -24.66 -16.32
C ALA A 537 49.78 -23.91 -16.37
N LEU A 538 50.01 -23.07 -15.35
CA LEU A 538 51.18 -22.22 -15.20
C LEU A 538 51.86 -22.52 -13.86
N TYR A 539 53.12 -22.93 -13.92
CA TYR A 539 53.91 -23.37 -12.77
C TYR A 539 55.12 -22.45 -12.53
N TYR A 540 55.47 -22.25 -11.26
CA TYR A 540 56.71 -21.60 -10.82
C TYR A 540 57.74 -22.64 -10.38
N ASP A 541 58.95 -22.55 -10.93
CA ASP A 541 60.09 -23.40 -10.56
C ASP A 541 61.15 -22.54 -9.85
N ALA A 542 61.21 -22.63 -8.52
CA ALA A 542 62.00 -21.73 -7.69
C ALA A 542 63.52 -21.95 -7.78
N ASP A 543 64.00 -23.14 -8.17
CA ASP A 543 65.43 -23.39 -8.45
C ASP A 543 65.75 -23.40 -9.96
N GLY A 544 64.72 -23.52 -10.80
CA GLY A 544 64.80 -23.44 -12.26
C GLY A 544 65.33 -24.72 -12.91
N ALA A 545 65.44 -25.82 -12.18
CA ALA A 545 65.91 -27.10 -12.68
C ALA A 545 65.00 -28.24 -12.22
N GLY A 546 64.58 -29.10 -13.15
CA GLY A 546 63.70 -30.26 -12.88
C GLY A 546 64.26 -31.39 -12.02
N GLY A 547 65.10 -31.08 -11.03
CA GLY A 547 65.30 -31.89 -9.83
C GLY A 547 64.31 -31.56 -8.71
N SER A 548 63.79 -30.33 -8.66
CA SER A 548 62.64 -29.95 -7.83
C SER A 548 61.32 -30.09 -8.62
N ALA A 549 60.20 -30.11 -7.91
CA ALA A 549 58.87 -30.02 -8.52
C ALA A 549 58.46 -28.54 -8.62
N ALA A 550 58.02 -28.11 -9.79
CA ALA A 550 57.46 -26.77 -9.98
C ALA A 550 56.05 -26.69 -9.37
N THR A 551 55.76 -25.60 -8.66
CA THR A 551 54.47 -25.38 -8.00
C THR A 551 53.48 -24.79 -8.99
N LEU A 552 52.34 -25.47 -9.20
CA LEU A 552 51.21 -24.92 -9.94
C LEU A 552 50.66 -23.71 -9.17
N PHE A 553 50.34 -22.61 -9.87
CA PHE A 553 49.72 -21.44 -9.22
C PHE A 553 48.58 -20.81 -10.02
N ALA A 554 48.49 -21.05 -11.33
CA ALA A 554 47.37 -20.57 -12.12
C ALA A 554 46.99 -21.54 -13.24
N VAL A 555 45.75 -21.45 -13.70
CA VAL A 555 45.27 -22.06 -14.94
C VAL A 555 44.63 -20.98 -15.81
N LEU A 556 45.22 -20.72 -16.98
CA LEU A 556 44.72 -19.74 -17.93
C LEU A 556 43.76 -20.40 -18.92
N HIS A 557 42.48 -20.08 -18.79
CA HIS A 557 41.42 -20.48 -19.69
C HIS A 557 41.20 -19.41 -20.79
N LEU A 558 40.56 -19.81 -21.89
CA LEU A 558 39.94 -18.86 -22.82
C LEU A 558 38.43 -19.10 -22.89
N ALA A 559 37.67 -18.01 -22.95
CA ALA A 559 36.24 -18.03 -23.17
C ALA A 559 35.83 -18.94 -24.34
N ASN A 560 34.75 -19.69 -24.15
CA ASN A 560 34.15 -20.64 -25.11
C ASN A 560 34.99 -21.90 -25.41
N GLY A 561 35.93 -22.30 -24.55
CA GLY A 561 36.67 -23.56 -24.69
C GLY A 561 37.66 -23.58 -25.86
N ASN A 562 38.22 -22.41 -26.19
CA ASN A 562 39.34 -22.29 -27.10
C ASN A 562 40.63 -22.85 -26.47
N ALA A 563 41.66 -23.07 -27.29
CA ALA A 563 42.98 -23.43 -26.77
C ALA A 563 43.54 -22.31 -25.86
N PRO A 564 44.30 -22.64 -24.80
CA PRO A 564 44.87 -21.65 -23.87
C PRO A 564 45.68 -20.53 -24.56
N PRO A 565 45.79 -19.34 -23.96
CA PRO A 565 46.47 -18.18 -24.56
C PRO A 565 47.97 -18.44 -24.86
N HIS A 566 48.53 -17.63 -25.75
CA HIS A 566 49.98 -17.62 -25.97
C HIS A 566 50.65 -16.57 -25.07
N LEU A 567 51.38 -17.02 -24.06
CA LEU A 567 52.18 -16.17 -23.18
C LEU A 567 53.58 -15.89 -23.73
N ALA A 568 54.04 -14.66 -23.51
CA ALA A 568 55.40 -14.17 -23.74
C ALA A 568 55.93 -13.45 -22.49
N ALA A 569 57.25 -13.24 -22.42
CA ALA A 569 57.89 -12.56 -21.30
C ALA A 569 57.44 -11.09 -21.10
N SER A 570 56.79 -10.49 -22.09
CA SER A 570 56.17 -9.15 -22.01
C SER A 570 54.90 -9.10 -21.17
N ASP A 571 54.30 -10.27 -20.93
CA ASP A 571 52.95 -10.41 -20.41
C ASP A 571 52.97 -10.64 -18.88
N PHE A 572 54.19 -10.72 -18.33
CA PHE A 572 54.47 -10.79 -16.91
C PHE A 572 55.03 -9.46 -16.40
N ILE A 573 54.61 -9.06 -15.21
CA ILE A 573 55.23 -8.02 -14.40
C ILE A 573 55.72 -8.67 -13.11
N VAL A 574 56.84 -8.20 -12.57
CA VAL A 574 57.27 -8.49 -11.19
C VAL A 574 57.29 -7.15 -10.47
N ALA A 575 56.66 -7.08 -9.30
CA ALA A 575 56.28 -5.82 -8.63
C ALA A 575 56.54 -5.86 -7.12
#